data_AF-D7CPT6-F1
#
_entry.id   AF-D7CPT6-F1
#
_cell.length_a   1.000
_cell.length_b   1.000
_cell.length_c   1.000
_cell.angle_alpha   90.00
_cell.angle_beta   90.00
_cell.angle_gamma   90.00
#
_symmetry.space_group_name_H-M   'P 1'
#
loop_
_entity.id
_entity.type
_entity.pdbx_description
1 polymer ?
#
loop_
_entity_poly.entity_id
_entity_poly.type
_entity_poly.pdbx_seq_one_letter_code
_entity_poly.pdbx_strand_id
1 'polypeptide(L)'
;MREKTRLKAIRFPESLVRDLGKYVRQGKQSEFIIRATEEALLRLKQAEALKEAHGLFKPDEYPEFRDRESTEKWVRNLRQEADKRVSGWSEREK
;
A
#
# COMPACT_ATOMS: atom_id res chain seq x y z
N MET A 1 22.33 11.91 -12.03
CA MET A 1 23.33 11.32 -11.10
C MET A 1 23.09 9.82 -11.04
N ARG A 2 24.10 8.97 -11.20
CA ARG A 2 23.95 7.53 -10.90
C ARG A 2 23.71 7.35 -9.40
N GLU A 3 22.76 6.51 -9.04
CA GLU A 3 22.45 6.21 -7.64
C GLU A 3 23.68 5.60 -6.94
N LYS A 4 23.92 6.00 -5.68
CA LYS A 4 25.01 5.44 -4.87
C LYS A 4 24.62 4.04 -4.40
N THR A 5 25.30 3.01 -4.90
CA THR A 5 25.04 1.62 -4.53
C THR A 5 26.07 1.08 -3.55
N ARG A 6 25.67 0.13 -2.70
CA ARG A 6 26.55 -0.61 -1.78
C ARG A 6 26.25 -2.10 -1.87
N LEU A 7 27.28 -2.93 -1.96
CA LEU A 7 27.12 -4.38 -2.04
C LEU A 7 26.69 -4.95 -0.68
N LYS A 8 25.69 -5.85 -0.70
CA LYS A 8 25.22 -6.59 0.48
C LYS A 8 25.23 -8.08 0.15
N ALA A 9 26.05 -8.86 0.85
CA ALA A 9 26.09 -10.31 0.69
C ALA A 9 24.87 -10.94 1.38
N ILE A 10 24.08 -11.70 0.62
CA ILE A 10 22.88 -12.40 1.11
C ILE A 10 22.96 -13.85 0.63
N ARG A 11 22.74 -14.80 1.54
CA ARG A 11 22.66 -16.22 1.20
C ARG A 11 21.23 -16.56 0.78
N PHE A 12 21.11 -17.22 -0.35
CA PHE A 12 19.83 -17.71 -0.87
C PHE A 12 19.75 -19.22 -0.71
N PRO A 13 18.59 -19.78 -0.33
CA PRO A 13 18.34 -21.20 -0.42
C PRO A 13 18.52 -21.68 -1.87
N GLU A 14 19.12 -22.86 -2.04
CA GLU A 14 19.40 -23.41 -3.37
C GLU A 14 18.13 -23.60 -4.21
N SER A 15 17.03 -24.00 -3.58
CA SER A 15 15.71 -24.09 -4.23
C SER A 15 15.28 -22.77 -4.86
N LEU A 16 15.50 -21.66 -4.14
CA LEU A 16 15.08 -20.33 -4.59
C LEU A 16 16.00 -19.79 -5.69
N VAL A 17 17.30 -20.11 -5.64
CA VAL A 17 18.24 -19.81 -6.74
C VAL A 17 17.84 -20.54 -8.01
N ARG A 18 17.47 -21.83 -7.90
CA ARG A 18 17.00 -22.62 -9.04
C ARG A 18 15.72 -22.03 -9.64
N ASP A 19 14.76 -21.63 -8.80
CA ASP A 19 13.52 -21.02 -9.27
C ASP A 19 13.76 -19.65 -9.90
N LEU A 20 14.63 -18.82 -9.32
CA LEU A 20 15.06 -17.56 -9.94
C LEU A 20 15.71 -17.78 -11.30
N GLY A 21 16.55 -18.81 -11.45
CA GLY A 21 17.15 -19.18 -12.73
C GLY A 21 16.13 -19.65 -13.77
N LYS A 22 15.08 -20.35 -13.32
CA LYS A 22 14.03 -20.92 -14.18
C LYS A 22 13.02 -19.88 -14.65
N TYR A 23 12.61 -18.97 -13.76
CA TYR A 23 11.49 -18.04 -14.02
C TYR A 23 11.92 -16.61 -14.32
N VAL A 24 13.15 -16.21 -13.95
CA VAL A 24 13.64 -14.85 -14.18
C VAL A 24 14.81 -14.90 -15.17
N ARG A 25 14.72 -14.09 -16.22
CA ARG A 25 15.77 -13.99 -17.24
C ARG A 25 17.12 -13.68 -16.60
N GLN A 26 18.17 -14.35 -17.08
CA GLN A 26 19.55 -14.03 -16.70
C GLN A 26 19.84 -12.54 -16.91
N GLY A 27 20.47 -11.90 -15.92
CA GLY A 27 20.73 -10.45 -15.90
C GLY A 27 19.59 -9.58 -15.34
N LYS A 28 18.36 -10.11 -15.20
CA LYS A 28 17.22 -9.41 -14.56
C LYS A 28 16.96 -9.83 -13.12
N GLN A 29 17.72 -10.80 -12.60
CA GLN A 29 17.55 -11.31 -11.23
C GLN A 29 17.80 -10.23 -10.18
N SER A 30 18.81 -9.38 -10.36
CA SER A 30 19.07 -8.27 -9.44
C SER A 30 17.91 -7.28 -9.40
N GLU A 31 17.38 -6.89 -10.56
CA GLU A 31 16.22 -6.00 -10.67
C GLU A 31 14.99 -6.61 -9.98
N PHE A 32 14.74 -7.91 -10.20
CA PHE A 32 13.65 -8.65 -9.56
C PHE A 32 13.78 -8.67 -8.04
N ILE A 33 14.97 -8.97 -7.51
CA ILE A 33 15.22 -9.03 -6.06
C ILE A 33 15.10 -7.64 -5.43
N ILE A 34 15.62 -6.59 -6.09
CA ILE A 34 15.52 -5.21 -5.62
C ILE A 34 14.05 -4.82 -5.51
N ARG A 35 13.27 -5.01 -6.57
CA ARG A 35 11.84 -4.68 -6.57
C ARG A 35 11.07 -5.46 -5.49
N ALA A 36 11.29 -6.77 -5.38
CA ALA A 36 10.66 -7.57 -4.34
C ALA A 36 11.00 -7.07 -2.93
N THR A 37 12.24 -6.63 -2.72
CA THR A 37 12.71 -6.05 -1.46
C THR A 37 12.06 -4.69 -1.18
N GLU A 38 11.96 -3.81 -2.18
CA GLU A 38 11.28 -2.52 -2.08
C GLU A 38 9.81 -2.68 -1.69
N GLU A 39 9.09 -3.58 -2.37
CA GLU A 39 7.69 -3.87 -2.08
C GLU A 39 7.51 -4.45 -0.66
N ALA A 40 8.40 -5.34 -0.23
CA ALA A 40 8.37 -5.88 1.13
C ALA A 40 8.64 -4.80 2.20
N LEU A 41 9.64 -3.95 1.97
CA LEU A 41 9.98 -2.85 2.87
C LEU A 41 8.87 -1.80 2.95
N LEU A 42 8.20 -1.50 1.83
CA LEU A 42 7.07 -0.58 1.82
C LEU A 42 5.94 -1.08 2.74
N ARG A 43 5.59 -2.37 2.65
CA ARG A 43 4.56 -2.98 3.51
C ARG A 43 4.94 -2.90 4.99
N LEU A 44 6.21 -3.13 5.32
CA LEU A 44 6.70 -2.99 6.70
C LEU A 44 6.62 -1.55 7.21
N LYS A 45 7.02 -0.57 6.38
CA LYS A 45 6.91 0.86 6.73
C LYS A 45 5.46 1.29 6.93
N GLN A 46 4.55 0.83 6.08
CA GLN A 46 3.11 1.10 6.21
C GLN A 46 2.55 0.50 7.49
N ALA A 47 2.92 -0.75 7.81
CA ALA A 47 2.50 -1.40 9.05
C ALA A 47 2.99 -0.62 10.28
N GLU A 48 4.21 -0.11 10.25
CA GLU A 48 4.76 0.69 11.34
C GLU A 48 4.07 2.05 11.45
N ALA A 49 3.87 2.75 10.32
CA ALA A 49 3.14 4.02 10.29
C ALA A 49 1.70 3.87 10.82
N LEU A 50 1.02 2.75 10.55
CA LEU A 50 -0.30 2.47 11.10
C LEU A 50 -0.28 2.27 12.61
N LYS A 51 0.77 1.66 13.17
CA LYS A 51 0.94 1.53 14.62
C LYS A 51 1.25 2.89 15.25
N GLU A 52 2.11 3.69 14.64
CA GLU A 52 2.45 5.03 15.15
C GLU A 52 1.23 5.97 15.10
N ALA A 53 0.40 5.85 14.07
CA ALA A 53 -0.85 6.61 13.94
C ALA A 53 -1.98 6.10 14.85
N HIS A 54 -1.76 5.03 15.63
CA HIS A 54 -2.75 4.51 16.55
C HIS A 54 -3.11 5.56 17.62
N GLY A 55 -4.40 5.88 17.73
CA GLY A 55 -4.89 6.88 18.67
C GLY A 55 -4.80 8.33 18.18
N LEU A 56 -4.39 8.55 16.92
CA LEU A 56 -4.41 9.88 16.30
C LEU A 56 -5.84 10.41 16.12
N PHE A 57 -6.79 9.52 15.76
CA PHE A 57 -8.20 9.86 15.65
C PHE A 57 -8.89 9.77 17.01
N LYS A 58 -8.85 10.86 17.77
CA LYS A 58 -9.55 10.93 19.06
C LYS A 58 -11.06 11.12 18.86
N PRO A 59 -11.91 10.47 19.66
CA PRO A 59 -13.37 10.58 19.54
C PRO A 59 -13.97 11.99 19.74
N ASP A 60 -13.21 12.88 20.38
CA ASP A 60 -13.60 14.28 20.60
C ASP A 60 -13.32 15.15 19.37
N GLU A 61 -12.24 14.85 18.65
CA GLU A 61 -11.82 15.57 17.44
C GLU A 61 -12.47 14.98 16.18
N TYR A 62 -12.74 13.67 16.19
CA TYR A 62 -13.35 12.92 15.09
C TYR A 62 -14.50 12.02 15.57
N PRO A 63 -15.71 12.57 15.78
CA PRO A 63 -16.86 11.82 16.28
C PRO A 63 -17.28 10.65 15.38
N GLU A 64 -17.02 10.72 14.08
CA GLU A 64 -17.31 9.67 13.10
C GLU A 64 -16.50 8.38 13.33
N PHE A 65 -15.35 8.45 14.01
CA PHE A 65 -14.51 7.30 14.35
C PHE A 65 -14.66 6.84 15.81
N ARG A 66 -15.65 7.39 16.54
CA ARG A 66 -15.90 7.06 17.95
C ARG A 66 -16.26 5.60 18.17
N ASP A 67 -17.14 5.08 17.33
CA ASP A 67 -17.67 3.73 17.43
C ASP A 67 -18.03 3.19 16.04
N ARG A 68 -18.30 1.89 15.97
CA ARG A 68 -18.58 1.20 14.72
C ARG A 68 -19.80 1.76 13.99
N GLU A 69 -20.87 2.09 14.70
CA GLU A 69 -22.11 2.58 14.08
C GLU A 69 -21.90 3.97 13.45
N SER A 70 -21.20 4.84 14.18
CA SER A 70 -20.80 6.17 13.71
C SER A 70 -19.94 6.08 12.44
N THR A 71 -18.97 5.16 12.42
CA THR A 71 -18.12 4.92 11.25
C THR A 71 -18.91 4.35 10.07
N GLU A 72 -19.79 3.37 10.29
CA GLU A 72 -20.63 2.80 9.24
C GLU A 72 -21.57 3.85 8.63
N LYS A 73 -22.18 4.70 9.46
CA LYS A 73 -23.03 5.81 9.01
C LYS A 73 -22.23 6.81 8.19
N TRP A 74 -21.03 7.18 8.63
CA TRP A 74 -20.15 8.09 7.91
C TRP A 74 -19.73 7.54 6.55
N VAL A 75 -19.28 6.28 6.49
CA VAL A 75 -18.92 5.62 5.22
C VAL A 75 -20.10 5.53 4.25
N ARG A 76 -21.31 5.24 4.75
CA ARG A 76 -22.52 5.19 3.93
C ARG A 76 -22.82 6.55 3.31
N ASN A 77 -22.73 7.63 4.09
CA ASN A 77 -22.97 8.98 3.61
C ASN A 77 -21.95 9.38 2.53
N LEU A 78 -20.66 9.08 2.75
CA LEU A 78 -19.60 9.32 1.76
C LEU A 78 -19.87 8.64 0.42
N ARG A 79 -20.35 7.39 0.44
CA ARG A 79 -20.70 6.66 -0.79
C ARG A 79 -21.88 7.30 -1.51
N GLN A 80 -22.94 7.67 -0.78
CA GLN A 80 -24.10 8.34 -1.37
C GLN A 80 -23.75 9.70 -1.98
N GLU A 81 -22.86 10.47 -1.35
CA GLU A 81 -22.36 11.73 -1.90
C GLU A 81 -21.50 11.51 -3.15
N ALA A 82 -20.67 10.47 -3.16
CA ALA A 82 -19.90 10.08 -4.34
C ALA A 82 -20.83 9.70 -5.50
N ASP A 83 -21.85 8.88 -5.25
CA ASP A 83 -22.82 8.46 -6.27
C ASP A 83 -23.60 9.65 -6.84
N LYS A 84 -24.09 10.56 -5.99
CA LYS A 84 -24.76 11.80 -6.42
C LYS A 84 -23.86 12.70 -7.27
N ARG A 85 -22.58 12.78 -6.92
CA ARG A 85 -21.60 13.54 -7.70
C ARG A 85 -21.38 12.90 -9.05
N VAL A 86 -21.19 11.58 -9.13
CA VAL A 86 -21.02 10.86 -10.40
C VAL A 86 -22.26 10.97 -11.29
N SER A 87 -23.47 10.82 -10.73
CA SER A 87 -24.71 10.97 -11.51
C SER A 87 -24.89 12.38 -12.07
N GLY A 88 -24.55 13.41 -11.29
CA GLY A 88 -24.60 14.81 -11.74
C GLY A 88 -23.55 15.16 -12.81
N TRP A 89 -22.53 14.33 -13.04
CA TRP A 89 -21.61 14.50 -14.18
C TRP A 89 -22.26 14.00 -15.48
N SER A 90 -22.98 12.88 -15.43
CA SER A 90 -23.68 12.32 -16.60
C SER A 90 -24.82 13.23 -17.12
N GLU A 91 -25.43 14.04 -16.25
CA GLU A 91 -26.48 15.00 -16.64
C GLU A 91 -25.91 16.29 -17.25
N ARG A 92 -24.64 16.62 -17.01
CA ARG A 92 -23.99 17.84 -17.55
C ARG A 92 -23.36 17.63 -18.93
N GLU A 93 -23.22 16.38 -19.38
CA GLU A 93 -22.65 16.01 -20.69
C GLU A 93 -23.73 15.76 -21.77
N LYS A 94 -25.02 15.93 -21.43
CA LYS A 94 -26.16 15.95 -22.37
C LYS A 94 -26.63 17.37 -22.63
#